data_AF-A0A352RIJ1-F1
#
_entry.id   AF-A0A352RIJ1-F1
#
_cell.length_a   1.000
_cell.length_b   1.000
_cell.length_c   1.000
_cell.angle_alpha   90.00
_cell.angle_beta   90.00
_cell.angle_gamma   90.00
#
_symmetry.space_group_name_H-M   'P 1'
#
loop_
_entity.id
_entity.type
_entity.pdbx_description
1 polymer ?
#
loop_
_entity_poly.entity_id
_entity_poly.type
_entity_poly.pdbx_seq_one_letter_code
_entity_poly.pdbx_strand_id
1 'polypeptide(L)' 'MSNILCIGAGYVGGPTMAMIAKNCPEHKITVVDINKDRIDRWN' A
#
# COMPACT_ATOMS: atom_id res chain seq x y z
N MET A 1 11.05 -1.38 -13.43
CA MET A 1 9.85 -1.99 -12.84
C MET A 1 10.28 -2.73 -11.59
N SER A 2 9.77 -2.32 -10.44
CA SER A 2 10.11 -2.88 -9.13
C SER A 2 8.84 -3.17 -8.35
N ASN A 3 8.86 -4.20 -7.52
CA ASN A 3 7.79 -4.49 -6.57
C ASN A 3 8.10 -3.77 -5.25
N ILE A 4 7.20 -2.92 -4.79
CA ILE A 4 7.37 -2.13 -3.57
C ILE A 4 6.43 -2.69 -2.49
N LEU A 5 7.02 -3.10 -1.38
CA LEU A 5 6.31 -3.59 -0.19
C LEU A 5 6.29 -2.51 0.89
N CYS A 6 5.11 -2.23 1.44
CA CYS A 6 4.95 -1.41 2.63
C CYS A 6 4.34 -2.25 3.76
N ILE A 7 5.04 -2.33 4.89
CA ILE A 7 4.53 -2.96 6.11
C ILE A 7 3.93 -1.85 7.00
N GLY A 8 2.61 -1.82 7.08
CA GLY A 8 1.80 -0.85 7.82
C GLY A 8 0.80 -0.12 6.93
N ALA A 9 -0.46 -0.54 6.94
CA ALA A 9 -1.56 0.08 6.19
C ALA A 9 -2.24 1.23 6.96
N GLY A 10 -1.45 1.97 7.73
CA GLY A 10 -1.91 3.08 8.57
C GLY A 10 -1.98 4.42 7.84
N TYR A 11 -2.06 5.50 8.63
CA TYR A 11 -2.18 6.88 8.12
C TYR A 11 -1.07 7.29 7.15
N VAL A 12 0.15 6.80 7.36
CA VAL A 12 1.29 7.13 6.48
C VAL A 12 1.39 6.15 5.33
N GLY A 13 1.52 4.85 5.63
CA GLY A 13 1.82 3.83 4.62
C GLY A 13 0.75 3.74 3.54
N GLY A 14 -0.54 3.70 3.90
CA GLY A 14 -1.63 3.57 2.93
C GLY A 14 -1.69 4.72 1.92
N PRO A 15 -1.92 5.98 2.34
CA PRO A 15 -2.00 7.12 1.43
C PRO A 15 -0.72 7.38 0.64
N THR A 16 0.46 7.17 1.25
CA THR A 16 1.75 7.33 0.53
C THR A 16 1.86 6.32 -0.60
N MET A 17 1.57 5.04 -0.32
CA MET A 17 1.62 3.97 -1.32
C MET A 17 0.53 4.12 -2.38
N ALA A 18 -0.65 4.63 -2.02
CA ALA A 18 -1.71 4.95 -2.98
C ALA A 18 -1.27 6.04 -3.97
N MET A 19 -0.57 7.08 -3.50
CA MET A 19 -0.03 8.11 -4.39
C MET A 19 1.09 7.62 -5.29
N ILE A 20 1.97 6.74 -4.79
CA ILE A 20 3.00 6.11 -5.63
C ILE A 20 2.36 5.23 -6.70
N ALA A 21 1.39 4.39 -6.34
CA ALA A 21 0.67 3.55 -7.31
C ALA A 21 -0.01 4.38 -8.41
N LYS A 22 -0.56 5.55 -8.06
CA LYS A 22 -1.22 6.46 -9.01
C LYS A 22 -0.26 7.14 -9.98
N ASN A 23 0.92 7.56 -9.52
CA ASN A 23 1.84 8.37 -10.33
C ASN A 23 2.97 7.56 -10.98
N CYS A 24 3.22 6.34 -10.50
CA CYS A 24 4.27 5.45 -11.00
C CYS A 24 3.67 4.07 -11.35
N PRO A 25 2.78 3.99 -12.37
CA PRO A 25 2.01 2.78 -12.68
C PRO A 25 2.87 1.59 -13.15
N GLU A 26 4.13 1.82 -13.51
CA GLU A 26 5.11 0.78 -13.85
C GLU A 26 5.62 -0.03 -12.64
N HIS A 27 5.26 0.41 -11.43
CA HIS A 27 5.62 -0.27 -10.18
C HIS A 27 4.40 -0.98 -9.58
N LYS A 28 4.60 -2.22 -9.14
CA LYS A 28 3.58 -2.94 -8.36
C LYS A 28 3.73 -2.60 -6.89
N ILE A 29 2.68 -2.07 -6.28
CA ILE A 29 2.66 -1.69 -4.87
C ILE A 29 1.86 -2.71 -4.07
N THR A 30 2.40 -3.20 -2.97
CA THR A 30 1.72 -4.10 -2.03
C THR A 30 1.82 -3.52 -0.63
N VAL A 31 0.67 -3.23 -0.01
CA VAL A 31 0.59 -2.75 1.36
C VAL A 31 0.06 -3.88 2.23
N VAL A 32 0.78 -4.21 3.30
CA VAL A 32 0.39 -5.29 4.24
C VAL A 32 0.27 -4.72 5.65
N ASP A 33 -0.56 -5.34 6.47
CA ASP A 33 -0.72 -5.01 7.88
C ASP A 33 -1.06 -6.31 8.63
N ILE A 34 -0.63 -6.42 9.89
CA ILE A 34 -0.99 -7.57 10.74
C ILE A 34 -2.48 -7.54 11.11
N ASN A 35 -3.09 -6.35 11.12
CA ASN A 35 -4.51 -6.19 11.41
C ASN A 35 -5.34 -6.53 10.17
N LYS A 36 -5.96 -7.71 10.17
CA LYS A 36 -6.83 -8.17 9.09
C LYS A 36 -8.00 -7.21 8.82
N ASP A 37 -8.70 -6.77 9.86
CA ASP A 37 -9.85 -5.85 9.71
C ASP A 37 -9.43 -4.53 9.04
N ARG A 38 -8.20 -4.06 9.30
CA ARG A 38 -7.66 -2.87 8.63
C ARG A 38 -7.46 -3.11 7.14
N ILE A 39 -6.94 -4.27 6.74
CA ILE A 39 -6.81 -4.63 5.31
C ILE A 39 -8.17 -4.81 4.66
N ASP A 40 -9.12 -5.46 5.34
CA ASP A 40 -10.48 -5.65 4.84
C ASP A 40 -11.21 -4.31 4.64
N ARG A 41 -10.85 -3.26 5.40
CA ARG A 41 -11.36 -1.88 5.18
C ARG A 41 -10.71 -1.12 4.04
N TRP A 42 -9.53 -1.54 3.58
CA TRP A 42 -8.85 -0.93 2.43
C TRP A 42 -9.32 -1.52 1.10
N ASN A 43 -9.82 -2.76 1.10
CA ASN A 43 -10.34 -3.48 -0.05
C ASN A 43 -11.84 -3.22 -0.26
#